data_AF-A0AAW2U7W6-F1
#
_entry.id   AF-A0AAW2U7W6-F1
#
_cell.length_a   1.000
_cell.length_b   1.000
_cell.length_c   1.000
_cell.angle_alpha   90.00
_cell.angle_beta   90.00
_cell.angle_gamma   90.00
#
_symmetry.space_group_name_H-M   'P 1'
#
loop_
_entity.id
_entity.type
_entity.pdbx_description
1 polymer ?
#
loop_
_entity_poly.entity_id
_entity_poly.type
_entity_poly.pdbx_seq_one_letter_code
_entity_poly.pdbx_strand_id
1 'polypeptide(L)'
;MWLKHDNFLDTVKRSWYRPIEGYGMYKLQQKIYRTKEMLKQWNRDIFGNVFTPVQQAKQNATEAEKKFDMDPSEENLIALNKSNAELVHALSLESEYWRQKSNCKWLEDGERNIKFFHSLVKKKRIKSSIHRIMKGNQEVTNSDQIRDSTAR
;
A
#
# COMPACT_ATOMS: atom_id res chain seq x y z
N MET A 1 5.48 6.79 -6.20
CA MET A 1 6.13 7.77 -5.30
C MET A 1 7.21 7.07 -4.49
N TRP A 2 6.85 6.16 -3.58
CA TRP A 2 7.84 5.47 -2.73
C TRP A 2 8.83 4.59 -3.52
N LEU A 3 8.33 3.75 -4.43
CA LEU A 3 9.16 2.81 -5.21
C LEU A 3 10.12 3.49 -6.19
N LYS A 4 9.91 4.78 -6.49
CA LYS A 4 10.79 5.56 -7.37
C LYS A 4 11.86 6.30 -6.59
N HIS A 5 11.79 6.30 -5.26
CA HIS A 5 12.76 6.98 -4.41
C HIS A 5 13.95 6.05 -4.14
N ASP A 6 15.17 6.54 -4.40
CA ASP A 6 16.40 5.72 -4.37
C ASP A 6 16.60 5.01 -3.03
N ASN A 7 16.37 5.71 -1.92
CA ASN A 7 16.54 5.16 -0.58
C ASN A 7 15.41 4.23 -0.11
N PHE A 8 14.34 4.02 -0.87
CA PHE A 8 13.18 3.24 -0.40
C PHE A 8 13.53 1.78 -0.12
N LEU A 9 14.22 1.11 -1.07
CA LEU A 9 14.56 -0.30 -0.92
C LEU A 9 15.54 -0.54 0.22
N ASP A 10 16.53 0.34 0.38
CA ASP A 10 17.52 0.23 1.45
C ASP A 10 16.89 0.43 2.82
N THR A 11 15.96 1.37 2.90
CA THR A 11 15.16 1.63 4.10
C THR A 11 14.36 0.39 4.52
N VAL A 12 13.67 -0.26 3.57
CA VAL A 12 12.94 -1.51 3.81
C VAL A 12 13.89 -2.64 4.22
N LYS A 13 15.02 -2.83 3.52
CA LYS A 13 16.01 -3.87 3.84
C LYS A 13 16.55 -3.70 5.26
N ARG A 14 16.94 -2.48 5.65
CA ARG A 14 17.45 -2.17 6.99
C ARG A 14 16.44 -2.54 8.08
N SER A 15 15.15 -2.29 7.87
CA SER A 15 14.10 -2.69 8.80
C SER A 15 13.86 -4.21 8.78
N TRP A 16 13.86 -4.84 7.60
CA TRP A 16 13.46 -6.23 7.44
C TRP A 16 14.48 -7.24 7.98
N TYR A 17 15.79 -6.95 7.81
CA TYR A 17 16.88 -7.84 8.21
C TYR A 17 17.29 -7.72 9.67
N ARG A 18 16.78 -6.73 10.42
CA ARG A 18 17.04 -6.64 11.85
C ARG A 18 16.54 -7.90 12.59
N PRO A 19 17.32 -8.47 13.52
CA PRO A 19 16.93 -9.65 14.27
C PRO A 19 15.66 -9.39 15.09
N ILE A 20 14.85 -10.44 15.25
CA ILE A 20 13.63 -10.47 16.05
C ILE A 20 13.60 -11.81 16.79
N GLU A 21 13.37 -11.74 18.10
CA GLU A 21 13.19 -12.89 18.98
C GLU A 21 11.76 -13.46 18.88
N GLY A 22 11.58 -14.74 19.23
CA GLY A 22 10.28 -15.44 19.17
C GLY A 22 10.25 -16.57 18.12
N TYR A 23 9.06 -16.97 17.68
CA TYR A 23 8.87 -18.19 16.85
C TYR A 23 7.88 -17.99 15.69
N GLY A 24 8.15 -18.63 14.56
CA GLY A 24 7.22 -18.76 13.42
C GLY A 24 6.52 -17.45 13.02
N MET A 25 5.20 -17.46 13.11
CA MET A 25 4.32 -16.35 12.70
C MET A 25 4.51 -15.07 13.54
N TYR A 26 4.95 -15.19 14.80
CA TYR A 26 5.25 -14.02 15.64
C TYR A 26 6.39 -13.19 15.04
N LYS A 27 7.47 -13.85 14.57
CA LYS A 27 8.58 -13.15 13.90
C LYS A 27 8.10 -12.43 12.64
N LEU A 28 7.23 -13.06 11.86
CA LEU A 28 6.68 -12.45 10.65
C LEU A 28 5.83 -11.22 10.99
N GLN A 29 4.92 -11.34 11.96
CA GLN A 29 4.08 -10.22 12.41
C GLN A 29 4.94 -9.05 12.87
N GLN A 30 5.98 -9.30 13.67
CA GLN A 30 6.87 -8.26 14.16
C GLN A 30 7.70 -7.61 13.04
N LYS A 31 8.17 -8.40 12.05
CA LYS A 31 8.83 -7.85 10.86
C LYS A 31 7.93 -6.90 10.08
N ILE A 32 6.67 -7.30 9.88
CA ILE A 32 5.67 -6.49 9.18
C ILE A 32 5.36 -5.22 9.97
N TYR A 33 5.09 -5.34 11.28
CA TYR A 33 4.77 -4.21 12.14
C TYR A 33 5.91 -3.19 12.20
N ARG A 34 7.14 -3.65 12.46
CA ARG A 34 8.31 -2.76 12.50
C ARG A 34 8.53 -2.05 11.16
N THR A 35 8.43 -2.79 10.06
CA THR A 35 8.60 -2.21 8.72
C THR A 35 7.50 -1.21 8.40
N LYS A 36 6.25 -1.46 8.81
CA LYS A 36 5.14 -0.51 8.69
C LYS A 36 5.42 0.79 9.44
N GLU A 37 5.81 0.72 10.71
CA GLU A 37 6.06 1.94 11.51
C GLU A 37 7.27 2.72 10.99
N MET A 38 8.32 2.02 10.58
CA MET A 38 9.51 2.61 9.96
C MET A 38 9.16 3.31 8.64
N LEU A 39 8.34 2.69 7.78
CA LEU A 39 7.85 3.28 6.54
C LEU A 39 6.92 4.48 6.77
N LYS A 40 6.08 4.46 7.82
CA LYS A 40 5.27 5.61 8.19
C LYS A 40 6.13 6.81 8.57
N GLN A 41 7.16 6.59 9.36
CA GLN A 41 8.09 7.64 9.76
C GLN A 41 8.85 8.17 8.54
N TRP A 42 9.42 7.27 7.73
CA TRP A 42 10.11 7.63 6.50
C TRP A 42 9.23 8.43 5.52
N ASN A 43 7.95 8.06 5.38
CA ASN A 43 7.03 8.82 4.53
C ASN A 43 6.80 10.25 5.06
N ARG A 44 6.73 10.43 6.39
CA ARG A 44 6.63 11.76 6.99
C ARG A 44 7.92 12.57 6.79
N ASP A 45 9.07 11.95 6.93
CA ASP A 45 10.36 12.64 6.84
C ASP A 45 10.72 13.04 5.40
N ILE A 46 10.41 12.18 4.42
CA ILE A 46 10.78 12.40 3.01
C ILE A 46 9.70 13.16 2.24
N PHE A 47 8.43 12.77 2.38
CA PHE A 47 7.34 13.34 1.59
C PHE A 47 6.46 14.30 2.40
N GLY A 48 6.50 14.24 3.72
CA GLY A 48 5.74 15.11 4.60
C GLY A 48 4.24 15.12 4.26
N ASN A 49 3.67 16.32 4.29
CA ASN A 49 2.32 16.54 3.79
C ASN A 49 2.36 16.89 2.30
N VAL A 50 2.14 15.90 1.43
CA VAL A 50 2.10 16.08 -0.03
C VAL A 50 1.07 17.12 -0.48
N PHE A 51 0.04 17.40 0.34
CA PHE A 51 -0.98 18.40 0.05
C PHE A 51 -0.50 19.85 0.23
N THR A 52 0.47 20.09 1.12
CA THR A 52 0.96 21.45 1.39
C THR A 52 1.71 22.05 0.19
N PRO A 53 2.67 21.37 -0.45
CA PRO A 53 3.30 21.84 -1.67
C PRO A 53 2.31 22.07 -2.82
N VAL A 54 1.27 21.23 -2.96
CA VAL A 54 0.22 21.42 -3.98
C VAL A 54 -0.54 22.71 -3.71
N GLN A 55 -0.92 22.97 -2.47
CA GLN A 55 -1.65 24.18 -2.11
C GLN A 55 -0.81 25.45 -2.34
N GLN A 56 0.48 25.41 -1.99
CA GLN A 56 1.40 26.51 -2.26
C GLN A 56 1.61 26.72 -3.76
N ALA A 57 1.82 25.65 -4.53
CA ALA A 57 2.01 25.75 -5.98
C ALA A 57 0.75 26.29 -6.68
N LYS A 58 -0.45 25.93 -6.19
CA LYS A 58 -1.71 26.52 -6.69
C LYS A 58 -1.77 28.02 -6.43
N GLN A 59 -1.44 28.46 -5.21
CA GLN A 59 -1.39 29.89 -4.89
C GLN A 59 -0.39 30.64 -5.77
N ASN A 60 0.83 30.11 -5.91
CA ASN A 60 1.87 30.71 -6.74
C ASN A 60 1.45 30.82 -8.21
N ALA A 61 0.79 29.79 -8.76
CA ALA A 61 0.26 29.82 -10.12
C ALA A 61 -0.83 30.89 -10.29
N THR A 62 -1.79 30.96 -9.36
CA THR A 62 -2.83 32.00 -9.37
C THR A 62 -2.26 33.42 -9.23
N GLU A 63 -1.21 33.60 -8.43
CA GLU A 63 -0.55 34.90 -8.31
C GLU A 63 0.22 35.28 -9.58
N ALA A 64 0.89 34.32 -10.21
CA ALA A 64 1.59 34.55 -11.47
C ALA A 64 0.61 34.87 -12.61
N GLU A 65 -0.56 34.22 -12.63
CA GLU A 65 -1.62 34.48 -13.61
C GLU A 65 -2.17 35.90 -13.44
N LYS A 66 -2.47 36.33 -12.21
CA LYS A 66 -2.87 37.72 -11.92
C LYS A 66 -1.82 38.74 -12.32
N LYS A 67 -0.52 38.45 -12.14
CA LYS A 67 0.56 39.36 -12.55
C LYS A 67 0.63 39.49 -14.06
N PHE A 68 0.47 38.38 -14.78
CA PHE A 68 0.42 38.38 -16.24
C PHE A 68 -0.82 39.11 -16.79
N ASP A 69 -1.99 38.94 -16.17
CA ASP A 69 -3.22 39.66 -16.54
C ASP A 69 -3.08 41.17 -16.37
N MET A 70 -2.34 41.61 -15.35
CA MET A 70 -2.08 43.03 -15.08
C MET A 70 -1.00 43.62 -15.98
N ASP A 71 0.05 42.85 -16.26
CA ASP A 71 1.18 43.22 -17.12
C ASP A 71 1.61 42.04 -18.00
N PRO A 72 1.16 41.99 -19.26
CA PRO A 72 1.50 40.93 -20.22
C PRO A 72 2.93 41.04 -20.77
N SER A 73 3.92 41.09 -19.88
CA SER A 73 5.34 41.12 -20.24
C SER A 73 5.93 39.71 -20.42
N GLU A 74 7.01 39.61 -21.20
CA GLU A 74 7.69 38.33 -21.45
C GLU A 74 8.25 37.71 -20.16
N GLU A 75 8.73 38.53 -19.23
CA GLU A 75 9.17 38.08 -17.89
C GLU A 75 8.03 37.46 -17.08
N ASN A 76 6.85 38.09 -17.08
CA ASN A 76 5.67 37.55 -16.39
C ASN A 76 5.15 36.26 -17.05
N LEU A 77 5.24 36.15 -18.38
CA LEU A 77 4.91 34.92 -19.10
C LEU A 77 5.84 33.77 -18.71
N ILE A 78 7.15 34.02 -18.62
CA ILE A 78 8.14 33.03 -18.16
C ILE A 78 7.85 32.61 -16.71
N ALA A 79 7.56 33.57 -15.83
CA ALA A 79 7.21 33.30 -14.43
C ALA A 79 5.93 32.46 -14.30
N LEU A 80 4.89 32.76 -15.08
CA LEU A 80 3.65 31.99 -15.13
C LEU A 80 3.90 30.55 -15.60
N ASN A 81 4.64 30.37 -16.69
CA ASN A 81 4.99 29.04 -17.20
C ASN A 81 5.76 28.22 -16.17
N LYS A 82 6.70 28.85 -15.45
CA LYS A 82 7.46 28.20 -14.37
C LYS A 82 6.54 27.76 -13.23
N SER A 83 5.69 28.65 -12.72
CA SER A 83 4.74 28.32 -11.64
C SER A 83 3.76 27.22 -12.05
N ASN A 84 3.30 27.23 -13.31
CA ASN A 84 2.44 26.18 -13.85
C ASN A 84 3.15 24.83 -13.95
N ALA A 85 4.42 24.81 -14.38
CA ALA A 85 5.21 23.58 -14.41
C ALA A 85 5.41 22.99 -13.00
N GLU A 86 5.70 23.84 -12.01
CA GLU A 86 5.80 23.44 -10.61
C GLU A 86 4.48 22.89 -10.06
N LEU A 87 3.34 23.52 -10.42
CA LEU A 87 2.01 23.03 -10.07
C LEU A 87 1.70 21.66 -10.69
N VAL A 88 1.99 21.47 -11.98
CA VAL A 88 1.81 20.18 -12.67
C VAL A 88 2.64 19.09 -12.00
N HIS A 89 3.89 19.39 -11.64
CA HIS A 89 4.75 18.45 -10.92
C HIS A 89 4.17 18.09 -9.54
N ALA A 90 3.70 19.06 -8.76
CA ALA A 90 3.09 18.83 -7.46
C ALA A 90 1.80 17.97 -7.56
N LEU A 91 0.94 18.24 -8.56
CA LEU A 91 -0.26 17.44 -8.84
C LEU A 91 0.08 16.01 -9.28
N SER A 92 1.17 15.83 -10.03
CA SER A 92 1.66 14.50 -10.40
C SER A 92 2.06 13.68 -9.16
N LEU A 93 2.74 14.31 -8.20
CA LEU A 93 3.09 13.67 -6.93
C LEU A 93 1.85 13.31 -6.10
N GLU A 94 0.85 14.18 -6.04
CA GLU A 94 -0.42 13.94 -5.36
C GLU A 94 -1.21 12.79 -6.00
N SER A 95 -1.33 12.77 -7.33
CA SER A 95 -2.02 11.69 -8.04
C SER A 95 -1.35 10.33 -7.83
N GLU A 96 -0.02 10.29 -7.82
CA GLU A 96 0.75 9.09 -7.53
C GLU A 96 0.58 8.65 -6.06
N TYR A 97 0.51 9.58 -5.12
CA TYR A 97 0.17 9.29 -3.71
C TYR A 97 -1.21 8.64 -3.60
N TRP A 98 -2.23 9.23 -4.24
CA TRP A 98 -3.58 8.67 -4.24
C TRP A 98 -3.63 7.30 -4.90
N ARG A 99 -2.96 7.11 -6.04
CA ARG A 99 -2.82 5.82 -6.72
C ARG A 99 -2.21 4.74 -5.83
N GLN A 100 -1.21 5.08 -5.02
CA GLN A 100 -0.63 4.16 -4.04
C GLN A 100 -1.61 3.86 -2.90
N LYS A 101 -2.30 4.89 -2.38
CA LYS A 101 -3.19 4.77 -1.22
C LYS A 101 -4.51 4.07 -1.52
N SER A 102 -5.07 4.28 -2.70
CA SER A 102 -6.26 3.59 -3.18
C SER A 102 -6.01 2.11 -3.49
N ASN A 103 -4.76 1.62 -3.35
CA ASN A 103 -4.37 0.29 -3.80
C ASN A 103 -4.78 0.06 -5.26
N CYS A 104 -4.75 1.10 -6.11
CA CYS A 104 -5.29 1.09 -7.48
C CYS A 104 -4.70 0.02 -8.43
N LYS A 105 -3.76 -0.83 -8.00
CA LYS A 105 -3.51 -2.12 -8.66
C LYS A 105 -4.77 -2.99 -8.69
N TRP A 106 -5.59 -2.92 -7.64
CA TRP A 106 -6.91 -3.55 -7.58
C TRP A 106 -7.93 -2.93 -8.50
N LEU A 107 -7.75 -1.73 -9.06
CA LEU A 107 -8.72 -1.17 -10.02
C LEU A 107 -8.39 -1.60 -11.46
N GLU A 108 -7.11 -1.83 -11.78
CA GLU A 108 -6.69 -2.46 -13.02
C GLU A 108 -7.06 -3.96 -13.08
N ASP A 109 -7.05 -4.66 -11.93
CA ASP A 109 -7.33 -6.10 -11.82
C ASP A 109 -8.73 -6.45 -11.22
N GLY A 110 -9.54 -5.44 -10.88
CA GLY A 110 -10.50 -5.47 -9.77
C GLY A 110 -11.79 -6.24 -9.89
N GLU A 111 -12.41 -6.28 -11.05
CA GLU A 111 -13.62 -7.07 -11.21
C GLU A 111 -13.32 -8.56 -11.44
N ARG A 112 -12.05 -8.91 -11.74
CA ARG A 112 -11.69 -10.27 -12.16
C ARG A 112 -11.20 -11.18 -11.04
N ASN A 113 -10.73 -10.65 -9.92
CA ASN A 113 -9.98 -11.46 -8.94
C ASN A 113 -10.77 -12.00 -7.74
N ILE A 114 -12.00 -11.54 -7.47
CA ILE A 114 -12.80 -12.04 -6.34
C ILE A 114 -13.08 -13.55 -6.48
N LYS A 115 -13.46 -14.01 -7.69
CA LYS A 115 -13.70 -15.44 -7.95
C LYS A 115 -12.44 -16.30 -7.80
N PHE A 116 -11.28 -15.77 -8.17
CA PHE A 116 -10.00 -16.49 -8.06
C PHE A 116 -9.58 -16.69 -6.60
N PHE A 117 -9.68 -15.65 -5.76
CA PHE A 117 -9.36 -15.81 -4.33
C PHE A 117 -10.38 -16.69 -3.61
N HIS A 118 -11.67 -16.59 -3.94
CA HIS A 118 -12.67 -17.52 -3.41
C HIS A 118 -12.42 -18.98 -3.86
N SER A 119 -11.97 -19.21 -5.10
CA SER A 119 -11.65 -20.56 -5.58
C SER A 119 -10.40 -21.13 -4.90
N LEU A 120 -9.38 -20.33 -4.65
CA LEU A 120 -8.19 -20.72 -3.87
C LEU A 120 -8.55 -21.06 -2.42
N VAL A 121 -9.38 -20.25 -1.77
CA VAL A 121 -9.86 -20.53 -0.41
C VAL A 121 -10.70 -21.80 -0.38
N LYS A 122 -11.59 -21.99 -1.37
CA LYS A 122 -12.39 -23.22 -1.51
C LYS A 122 -11.52 -24.46 -1.69
N LYS A 123 -10.50 -24.40 -2.56
CA LYS A 123 -9.54 -25.50 -2.78
C LYS A 123 -8.75 -25.84 -1.51
N LYS A 124 -8.32 -24.82 -0.75
CA LYS A 124 -7.62 -25.02 0.52
C LYS A 124 -8.54 -25.66 1.57
N ARG A 125 -9.80 -25.22 1.69
CA ARG A 125 -10.80 -25.81 2.60
C ARG A 125 -11.08 -27.28 2.26
N ILE A 126 -11.22 -27.62 0.98
CA ILE A 126 -11.40 -29.02 0.55
C ILE A 126 -10.17 -29.86 0.92
N LYS A 127 -8.96 -29.36 0.63
CA LYS A 127 -7.71 -30.08 0.95
C LYS A 127 -7.50 -30.27 2.46
N SER A 128 -7.94 -29.32 3.27
CA SER A 128 -7.82 -29.38 4.74
C SER A 128 -9.02 -30.05 5.42
N SER A 129 -10.02 -30.52 4.66
CA SER A 129 -11.16 -31.25 5.21
C SER A 129 -10.74 -32.67 5.56
N ILE A 130 -10.88 -33.04 6.84
CA ILE A 130 -10.65 -34.39 7.32
C ILE A 130 -11.93 -35.18 7.09
N HIS A 131 -11.91 -36.08 6.11
CA HIS A 131 -13.08 -36.89 5.72
C HIS A 131 -13.23 -38.17 6.55
N ARG A 132 -12.17 -38.58 7.25
CA ARG A 132 -12.13 -39.82 8.01
C ARG A 132 -11.10 -39.73 9.12
N ILE A 133 -11.46 -40.24 10.29
CA ILE A 133 -10.52 -40.46 11.38
C ILE A 133 -10.72 -41.85 11.96
N MET A 134 -9.60 -42.47 12.34
CA MET A 134 -9.56 -43.77 12.99
C MET A 134 -9.48 -43.55 14.49
N LYS A 135 -10.46 -44.04 15.25
CA LYS A 135 -10.44 -44.03 16.71
C LYS A 135 -10.36 -45.49 17.19
N GLY A 136 -9.13 -45.98 17.37
CA GLY A 136 -8.87 -47.41 17.58
C GLY A 136 -9.13 -48.22 16.31
N ASN A 137 -9.87 -49.33 16.41
CA ASN A 137 -10.25 -50.19 15.27
C ASN A 137 -11.58 -49.81 14.58
N GLN A 138 -12.21 -48.70 14.97
CA GLN A 138 -13.44 -48.23 14.34
C GLN A 138 -13.20 -47.00 13.47
N GLU A 139 -13.72 -47.07 12.25
CA GLU A 139 -13.68 -46.00 11.26
C GLU A 139 -14.83 -45.02 11.49
N VAL A 140 -14.52 -43.74 11.73
CA VAL A 140 -15.52 -42.69 11.89
C VAL A 140 -15.49 -41.79 10.65
N THR A 141 -16.59 -41.85 9.89
CA THR A 141 -16.75 -41.13 8.61
C THR A 141 -17.80 -40.02 8.69
N ASN A 142 -18.50 -39.88 9.82
CA ASN A 142 -19.57 -38.90 10.01
C ASN A 142 -19.01 -37.53 10.47
N SER A 143 -19.29 -36.47 9.70
CA SER A 143 -18.68 -35.15 9.86
C SER A 143 -18.95 -34.48 11.22
N ASP A 144 -20.07 -34.79 11.87
CA ASP A 144 -20.38 -34.26 13.22
C ASP A 144 -19.57 -34.99 14.31
N GLN A 145 -19.38 -36.30 14.16
CA GLN A 145 -18.57 -37.11 15.08
C GLN A 145 -17.07 -36.81 14.95
N ILE A 146 -16.63 -36.42 13.75
CA ILE A 146 -15.25 -35.98 13.48
C ILE A 146 -14.94 -34.72 14.29
N ARG A 147 -15.81 -33.71 14.25
CA ARG A 147 -15.63 -32.44 14.97
C ARG A 147 -15.48 -32.65 16.48
N ASP A 148 -16.37 -33.46 17.07
CA ASP A 148 -16.39 -33.74 18.51
C ASP A 148 -15.19 -34.60 18.97
N SER A 149 -14.64 -35.44 18.08
CA SER A 149 -13.46 -36.28 18.39
C SER A 149 -12.12 -35.51 18.40
N THR A 150 -12.04 -34.37 17.71
CA THR A 150 -10.89 -33.44 17.73
C THR A 150 -10.93 -32.43 18.88
N ALA A 151 -12.00 -32.41 19.68
CA ALA A 151 -12.21 -31.43 20.77
C ALA A 151 -11.67 -31.89 22.15
N ARG A 152 -10.80 -32.91 22.20
CA ARG A 152 -10.05 -33.32 23.39
C ARG A 152 -8.58 -33.49 23.07
#